data_AF-A0AAD7V6P3-F1
#
_entry.id   AF-A0AAD7V6P3-F1
#
_cell.length_a   1.000
_cell.length_b   1.000
_cell.length_c   1.000
_cell.angle_alpha   90.00
_cell.angle_beta   90.00
_cell.angle_gamma   90.00
#
_symmetry.space_group_name_H-M   'P 1'
#
loop_
_entity.id
_entity.type
_entity.pdbx_description
1 polymer ?
#
loop_
_entity_poly.entity_id
_entity_poly.type
_entity_poly.pdbx_seq_one_letter_code
_entity_poly.pdbx_strand_id
1 'polypeptide(L)'
;MGTCPTQWENKKASGVVYMPLEPYLSPPIIVEVQHSVDIEFIFRIMSYCEQLYSQVNIAPVVLIIVVSSINHEVLGKCRARKQVPFLFQYRKETWAKSCYRASVDTIHRHTQKVSLDPMVNLMAFLTGRKPSLSDSGYSTDPTMQQLYSIAERAFVSCHE
;
A
#
# COMPACT_ATOMS: atom_id res chain seq x y z
N MET A 1 -19.04 5.30 -1.42
CA MET A 1 -17.85 4.43 -1.51
C MET A 1 -18.05 3.28 -0.53
N GLY A 2 -17.73 2.04 -0.91
CA GLY A 2 -17.81 0.90 -0.02
C GLY A 2 -16.45 0.23 0.11
N THR A 3 -16.02 -0.06 1.33
CA THR A 3 -14.98 -1.05 1.60
C THR A 3 -15.60 -2.44 1.46
N CYS A 4 -14.95 -3.35 0.74
CA CYS A 4 -15.41 -4.73 0.64
C CYS A 4 -14.93 -5.56 1.83
N PRO A 5 -15.54 -6.73 2.08
CA PRO A 5 -15.02 -7.68 3.05
C PRO A 5 -13.55 -7.96 2.74
N THR A 6 -12.69 -7.75 3.75
CA THR A 6 -11.26 -8.06 3.63
C THR A 6 -10.96 -9.50 3.99
N GLN A 7 -11.92 -10.21 4.59
CA GLN A 7 -11.84 -11.64 4.89
C GLN A 7 -12.12 -12.48 3.65
N TRP A 8 -11.20 -13.40 3.39
CA TRP A 8 -11.21 -14.31 2.25
C TRP A 8 -11.68 -15.70 2.68
N GLU A 9 -12.02 -16.56 1.71
CA GLU A 9 -12.58 -17.90 1.97
C GLU A 9 -11.65 -18.78 2.81
N ASN A 10 -10.34 -18.54 2.72
CA ASN A 10 -9.31 -19.23 3.53
C ASN A 10 -9.15 -18.67 4.96
N LYS A 11 -10.09 -17.84 5.44
CA LYS A 11 -10.05 -17.12 6.73
C LYS A 11 -8.87 -16.16 6.90
N LYS A 12 -8.07 -15.91 5.86
CA LYS A 12 -7.07 -14.85 5.89
C LYS A 12 -7.75 -13.53 5.54
N ALA A 13 -7.23 -12.44 6.07
CA ALA A 13 -7.69 -11.10 5.74
C ALA A 13 -6.63 -10.35 4.93
N SER A 14 -7.08 -9.57 3.96
CA SER A 14 -6.27 -8.50 3.37
C SER A 14 -6.30 -7.27 4.26
N GLY A 15 -5.33 -6.37 4.05
CA GLY A 15 -5.31 -5.06 4.71
C GLY A 15 -6.52 -4.22 4.32
N VAL A 16 -6.57 -3.79 3.06
CA VAL A 16 -7.68 -2.98 2.52
C VAL A 16 -7.98 -3.41 1.08
N VAL A 17 -9.26 -3.61 0.77
CA VAL A 17 -9.75 -3.81 -0.59
C VAL A 17 -10.65 -2.65 -0.95
N TYR A 18 -10.21 -1.86 -1.93
CA TYR A 18 -11.02 -0.82 -2.54
C TYR A 18 -11.73 -1.37 -3.77
N MET A 19 -13.06 -1.32 -3.72
CA MET A 19 -13.92 -1.72 -4.82
C MET A 19 -14.57 -0.47 -5.44
N PRO A 20 -14.26 -0.16 -6.71
CA PRO A 20 -14.90 0.95 -7.40
C PRO A 20 -16.37 0.64 -7.66
N LEU A 21 -17.22 1.66 -7.54
CA LEU A 21 -18.65 1.56 -7.88
C LEU A 21 -18.86 1.21 -9.35
N GLU A 22 -17.94 1.66 -10.21
CA GLU A 22 -17.94 1.42 -11.64
C GLU A 22 -16.63 0.71 -12.03
N PRO A 23 -16.59 -0.63 -11.98
CA PRO A 23 -15.37 -1.42 -12.18
C PRO A 23 -14.74 -1.30 -13.58
N TYR A 24 -15.52 -0.84 -14.57
CA TYR A 24 -15.02 -0.56 -15.91
C TYR A 24 -14.22 0.75 -15.98
N LEU A 25 -14.44 1.70 -15.07
CA LEU A 25 -13.67 2.96 -15.02
C LEU A 25 -12.34 2.79 -14.30
N SER A 26 -12.29 1.92 -13.29
CA SER A 26 -11.10 1.68 -12.49
C SER A 26 -11.05 0.22 -12.03
N PRO A 27 -9.86 -0.43 -12.04
CA PRO A 27 -9.72 -1.76 -11.46
C PRO A 27 -9.89 -1.70 -9.93
N PRO A 28 -10.30 -2.82 -9.30
CA PRO A 28 -10.19 -2.98 -7.85
C PRO A 28 -8.75 -2.79 -7.38
N ILE A 29 -8.57 -2.30 -6.14
CA ILE A 29 -7.25 -2.06 -5.56
C ILE A 29 -7.12 -2.83 -4.25
N ILE A 30 -6.05 -3.61 -4.13
CA ILE A 30 -5.66 -4.26 -2.87
C ILE A 30 -4.48 -3.49 -2.29
N VAL A 31 -4.59 -3.02 -1.06
CA VAL A 31 -3.52 -2.33 -0.33
C VAL A 31 -3.10 -3.15 0.87
N GLU A 32 -1.81 -3.42 0.96
CA GLU A 32 -1.19 -4.21 2.02
C GLU A 32 -0.04 -3.44 2.64
N VAL A 33 -0.14 -3.17 3.95
CA VAL A 33 0.98 -2.64 4.74
C VAL A 33 1.63 -3.79 5.47
N GLN A 34 2.90 -4.05 5.19
CA GLN A 34 3.63 -5.20 5.74
C GLN A 34 4.95 -4.77 6.35
N HIS A 35 5.27 -5.36 7.51
CA HIS A 35 6.56 -5.15 8.15
C HIS A 35 7.70 -5.74 7.31
N SER A 36 7.55 -7.00 6.91
CA SER A 36 8.49 -7.72 6.05
C SER A 36 7.76 -8.39 4.90
N VAL A 37 8.39 -8.43 3.73
CA VAL A 37 7.85 -9.07 2.54
C VAL A 37 8.77 -10.18 2.05
N ASP A 38 8.24 -11.39 2.00
CA ASP A 38 8.89 -12.61 1.50
C ASP A 38 8.07 -13.26 0.38
N ILE A 39 8.50 -14.43 -0.07
CA ILE A 39 7.86 -15.16 -1.16
C ILE A 39 6.50 -15.72 -0.73
N GLU A 40 6.37 -16.18 0.52
CA GLU A 40 5.10 -16.68 1.06
C GLU A 40 4.03 -15.58 1.06
N PHE A 41 4.42 -14.35 1.39
CA PHE A 41 3.57 -13.18 1.29
C PHE A 41 3.12 -12.91 -0.15
N ILE A 42 4.01 -13.04 -1.13
CA ILE A 42 3.65 -12.87 -2.54
C ILE A 42 2.62 -13.92 -2.97
N PHE A 43 2.82 -15.19 -2.61
CA PHE A 43 1.82 -16.24 -2.90
C PHE A 43 0.47 -15.95 -2.22
N ARG A 44 0.48 -15.39 -1.01
CA ARG A 44 -0.74 -14.96 -0.34
C ARG A 44 -1.47 -13.87 -1.12
N ILE A 45 -0.76 -12.84 -1.58
CA ILE A 45 -1.34 -11.79 -2.43
C ILE A 45 -1.89 -12.37 -3.73
N MET A 46 -1.17 -13.27 -4.38
CA MET A 46 -1.64 -13.90 -5.61
C MET A 46 -3.00 -14.58 -5.41
N SER A 47 -3.14 -15.33 -4.30
CA SER A 47 -4.43 -15.95 -3.92
C SER A 47 -5.53 -14.92 -3.67
N TYR A 48 -5.23 -13.75 -3.10
CA TYR A 48 -6.23 -12.68 -2.92
C TYR A 48 -6.69 -12.11 -4.26
N CYS A 49 -5.75 -11.91 -5.19
CA CYS A 49 -6.09 -11.41 -6.52
C CYS A 49 -6.93 -12.40 -7.32
N GLU A 50 -6.65 -13.69 -7.23
CA GLU A 50 -7.43 -14.75 -7.87
C GLU A 50 -8.86 -14.81 -7.32
N GLN A 51 -9.02 -14.75 -5.98
CA GLN A 51 -10.33 -14.71 -5.34
C GLN A 51 -11.12 -13.45 -5.70
N LEU A 52 -10.45 -12.29 -5.79
CA LEU A 52 -11.12 -11.07 -6.21
C LEU A 52 -11.52 -11.15 -7.69
N TYR A 53 -10.65 -11.69 -8.54
CA TYR A 53 -10.93 -11.90 -9.96
C TYR A 53 -12.13 -12.83 -10.17
N SER A 54 -12.27 -13.91 -9.40
CA SER A 54 -13.41 -14.83 -9.53
C SER A 54 -14.74 -14.17 -9.18
N GLN A 55 -14.74 -13.15 -8.32
CA GLN A 55 -15.94 -12.41 -7.90
C GLN A 55 -16.35 -11.33 -8.91
N VAL A 56 -15.38 -10.63 -9.53
CA VAL A 56 -15.64 -9.38 -10.25
C VAL A 56 -15.12 -9.38 -11.69
N ASN A 57 -14.44 -10.45 -12.10
CA ASN A 57 -13.87 -10.68 -13.42
C ASN A 57 -12.89 -9.59 -13.90
N ILE A 58 -12.25 -8.87 -12.97
CA ILE A 58 -11.30 -7.79 -13.26
C ILE A 58 -10.06 -7.96 -12.40
N ALA A 59 -8.89 -8.02 -13.03
CA ALA A 59 -7.63 -8.20 -12.33
C ALA A 59 -7.30 -6.92 -11.52
N PRO A 60 -6.97 -7.02 -10.23
CA PRO A 60 -6.77 -5.86 -9.38
C PRO A 60 -5.42 -5.17 -9.64
N VAL A 61 -5.31 -3.95 -9.16
CA VAL A 61 -4.03 -3.30 -8.90
C VAL A 61 -3.66 -3.58 -7.44
N VAL A 62 -2.41 -4.00 -7.21
CA VAL A 62 -1.91 -4.27 -5.86
C VAL A 62 -0.88 -3.21 -5.48
N LEU A 63 -1.01 -2.67 -4.27
CA LEU A 63 -0.04 -1.77 -3.65
C LEU A 63 0.47 -2.38 -2.33
N ILE A 64 1.75 -2.70 -2.30
CA ILE A 64 2.45 -3.26 -1.14
C ILE A 64 3.30 -2.14 -0.53
N ILE A 65 3.01 -1.76 0.70
CA ILE A 65 3.79 -0.80 1.48
C ILE A 65 4.67 -1.59 2.45
N VAL A 66 5.97 -1.59 2.20
CA VAL A 66 6.96 -2.33 3.00
C VAL A 66 7.60 -1.38 4.01
N VAL A 67 7.42 -1.71 5.29
CA VAL A 67 7.84 -0.85 6.40
C VAL A 67 9.30 -1.09 6.82
N SER A 68 9.76 -2.35 6.82
CA SER A 68 11.10 -2.70 7.32
C SER A 68 11.96 -3.38 6.26
N SER A 69 11.61 -4.59 5.84
CA SER A 69 12.52 -5.41 5.03
C SER A 69 11.81 -6.15 3.90
N ILE A 70 12.58 -6.48 2.86
CA ILE A 70 12.13 -7.26 1.72
C ILE A 70 13.16 -8.34 1.42
N ASN A 71 12.68 -9.55 1.17
CA ASN A 71 13.51 -10.65 0.73
C ASN A 71 14.21 -10.31 -0.60
N HIS A 72 15.49 -10.67 -0.73
CA HIS A 72 16.31 -10.36 -1.90
C HIS A 72 15.77 -10.92 -3.21
N GLU A 73 15.16 -12.10 -3.19
CA GLU A 73 14.57 -12.70 -4.38
C GLU A 73 13.36 -11.90 -4.87
N VAL A 74 12.52 -11.45 -3.93
CA VAL A 74 11.38 -10.59 -4.23
C VAL A 74 11.85 -9.23 -4.75
N LEU A 75 12.87 -8.66 -4.10
CA LEU A 75 13.48 -7.39 -4.53
C LEU A 75 14.09 -7.46 -5.93
N GLY A 76 14.76 -8.57 -6.26
CA GLY A 76 15.35 -8.82 -7.58
C GLY A 76 14.34 -8.81 -8.72
N LYS A 77 13.05 -8.99 -8.41
CA LYS A 77 11.91 -8.96 -9.35
C LYS A 77 11.22 -7.58 -9.43
N CYS A 78 11.66 -6.60 -8.64
CA CYS A 78 11.13 -5.23 -8.65
C CYS A 78 11.89 -4.33 -9.65
N ARG A 79 11.18 -3.44 -10.34
CA ARG A 79 11.76 -2.47 -11.28
C ARG A 79 11.11 -1.09 -11.16
N ALA A 80 11.91 -0.02 -11.22
CA ALA A 80 11.38 1.34 -11.25
C ALA A 80 10.54 1.61 -12.51
N ARG A 81 9.52 2.47 -12.39
CA ARG A 81 8.66 2.93 -13.50
C ARG A 81 8.75 4.44 -13.61
N LYS A 82 8.87 4.96 -14.83
CA LYS A 82 8.96 6.42 -15.06
C LYS A 82 7.63 7.13 -14.72
N GLN A 83 6.50 6.46 -14.93
CA GLN A 83 5.16 7.02 -14.73
C GLN A 83 4.80 7.21 -13.25
N VAL A 84 5.33 6.37 -12.37
CA VAL A 84 5.10 6.40 -10.92
C VAL A 84 6.45 6.35 -10.20
N PRO A 85 7.22 7.45 -10.20
CA PRO A 85 8.64 7.42 -9.88
C PRO A 85 8.96 7.11 -8.41
N PHE A 86 7.94 7.07 -7.54
CA PHE A 86 8.02 6.72 -6.13
C PHE A 86 7.57 5.29 -5.81
N LEU A 87 7.15 4.52 -6.83
CA LEU A 87 6.77 3.10 -6.74
C LEU A 87 7.65 2.23 -7.62
N PHE A 88 7.96 1.03 -7.14
CA PHE A 88 8.60 -0.01 -7.94
C PHE A 88 7.54 -1.03 -8.36
N GLN A 89 7.57 -1.44 -9.62
CA GLN A 89 6.72 -2.50 -10.13
C GLN A 89 7.33 -3.87 -9.79
N TYR A 90 6.59 -4.71 -9.07
CA TYR A 90 6.90 -6.12 -8.96
C TYR A 90 6.47 -6.86 -10.24
N ARG A 91 7.27 -7.85 -10.65
CA ARG A 91 6.97 -8.67 -11.82
C ARG A 91 5.65 -9.43 -11.58
N LYS A 92 4.63 -9.02 -12.33
CA LYS A 92 3.28 -9.54 -12.25
C LYS A 92 3.01 -10.26 -13.57
N GLU A 93 2.72 -11.55 -13.51
CA GLU A 93 2.40 -12.34 -14.68
C GLU A 93 0.96 -12.03 -15.09
N THR A 94 0.04 -12.94 -14.79
CA THR A 94 -1.38 -12.86 -15.15
C THR A 94 -2.30 -12.59 -13.96
N TRP A 95 -1.81 -12.72 -12.72
CA TRP A 95 -2.62 -12.64 -11.51
C TRP A 95 -3.02 -11.22 -11.08
N ALA A 96 -2.48 -10.16 -11.70
CA ALA A 96 -2.86 -8.78 -11.41
C ALA A 96 -2.76 -7.89 -12.66
N LYS A 97 -3.44 -6.75 -12.63
CA LYS A 97 -3.23 -5.68 -13.62
C LYS A 97 -1.87 -5.02 -13.42
N SER A 98 -1.57 -4.66 -12.17
CA SER A 98 -0.26 -4.19 -11.72
C SER A 98 -0.01 -4.60 -10.26
N CYS A 99 1.26 -4.78 -9.89
CA CYS A 99 1.68 -4.93 -8.51
C CYS A 99 2.83 -3.94 -8.22
N TYR A 100 2.58 -3.02 -7.31
CA TYR A 100 3.51 -1.97 -6.91
C TYR A 100 4.03 -2.20 -5.51
N ARG A 101 5.28 -1.81 -5.29
CA ARG A 101 5.97 -1.77 -4.02
C ARG A 101 6.36 -0.33 -3.70
N ALA A 102 6.01 0.07 -2.49
CA ALA A 102 6.39 1.30 -1.83
C ALA A 102 7.26 0.95 -0.61
N SER A 103 8.35 1.68 -0.41
CA SER A 103 9.21 1.51 0.78
C SER A 103 10.08 2.76 0.96
N VAL A 104 10.79 2.85 2.09
CA VAL A 104 11.68 3.99 2.37
C VAL A 104 12.66 4.24 1.21
N ASP A 105 13.23 3.18 0.62
CA ASP A 105 14.15 3.30 -0.51
C ASP A 105 13.51 3.86 -1.79
N THR A 106 12.21 3.61 -2.02
CA THR A 106 11.53 4.10 -3.23
C THR A 106 11.13 5.56 -3.12
N ILE A 107 10.89 6.07 -1.90
CA ILE A 107 10.41 7.43 -1.66
C ILE A 107 11.50 8.41 -1.26
N HIS A 108 12.70 7.94 -0.86
CA HIS A 108 13.77 8.77 -0.30
C HIS A 108 14.12 10.03 -1.12
N ARG A 109 14.13 9.92 -2.46
CA ARG A 109 14.43 11.07 -3.33
C ARG A 109 13.25 12.04 -3.48
N HIS A 110 12.04 11.58 -3.17
CA HIS A 110 10.82 12.38 -3.28
C HIS A 110 10.50 13.10 -1.97
N THR A 111 10.96 12.58 -0.83
CA THR A 111 10.80 13.18 0.50
C THR A 111 11.67 14.43 0.73
N GLN A 112 12.59 14.73 -0.19
CA GLN A 112 13.46 15.92 -0.16
C GLN A 112 12.86 17.12 -0.91
N LYS A 113 11.67 16.97 -1.51
CA LYS A 113 11.01 18.03 -2.26
C LYS A 113 10.29 19.01 -1.31
N VAL A 114 10.18 20.27 -1.75
CA VAL A 114 9.51 21.35 -1.00
C VAL A 114 8.01 21.05 -0.77
N SER A 115 7.36 20.45 -1.77
CA SER A 115 5.99 19.96 -1.67
C SER A 115 5.98 18.47 -1.93
N LEU A 116 5.44 17.70 -1.00
CA LEU A 116 5.31 16.25 -1.14
C LEU A 116 4.02 15.91 -1.87
N ASP A 117 4.11 14.90 -2.73
CA ASP A 117 2.93 14.25 -3.29
C ASP A 117 2.16 13.56 -2.15
N PRO A 118 0.81 13.62 -2.10
CA PRO A 118 0.03 13.00 -1.03
C PRO A 118 0.33 11.50 -0.81
N MET A 119 0.65 10.77 -1.89
CA MET A 119 1.06 9.38 -1.78
C MET A 119 2.44 9.24 -1.13
N VAL A 120 3.37 10.16 -1.44
CA VAL A 120 4.68 10.24 -0.78
C VAL A 120 4.52 10.56 0.71
N ASN A 121 3.58 11.45 1.07
CA ASN A 121 3.25 11.72 2.48
C ASN A 121 2.72 10.47 3.20
N LEU A 122 1.74 9.78 2.61
CA LEU A 122 1.21 8.54 3.17
C LEU A 122 2.30 7.47 3.34
N MET A 123 3.16 7.29 2.33
CA MET A 123 4.25 6.32 2.41
C MET A 123 5.29 6.72 3.46
N ALA A 124 5.66 7.99 3.55
CA ALA A 124 6.61 8.49 4.56
C ALA A 124 6.06 8.34 5.98
N PHE A 125 4.76 8.60 6.18
CA PHE A 125 4.06 8.37 7.45
C PHE A 125 4.11 6.90 7.87
N LEU A 126 3.65 5.99 7.00
CA LEU A 126 3.57 4.56 7.31
C LEU A 126 4.95 3.90 7.49
N THR A 127 5.93 4.29 6.68
CA THR A 127 7.27 3.69 6.72
C THR A 127 8.19 4.33 7.76
N GLY A 128 8.01 5.61 8.06
CA GLY A 128 8.83 6.35 9.02
C GLY A 128 8.57 5.98 10.47
N ARG A 129 7.37 5.45 10.79
CA ARG A 129 6.95 5.00 12.13
C ARG A 129 7.29 5.98 13.25
N LYS A 130 7.16 7.28 12.97
CA LYS A 130 7.40 8.32 13.96
C LYS A 130 6.17 8.42 14.88
N PRO A 131 6.35 8.47 16.20
CA PRO A 131 5.22 8.42 17.15
C PRO A 131 4.44 9.72 17.17
N SER A 132 5.02 10.82 16.70
CA SER A 132 4.39 12.15 16.73
C SER A 132 4.67 12.93 15.45
N LEU A 133 3.76 13.87 15.15
CA LEU A 133 3.92 14.80 14.04
C LEU A 133 5.21 15.64 14.18
N SER A 134 5.57 16.04 15.40
CA SER A 134 6.79 16.79 15.68
C SER A 134 8.06 16.00 15.33
N ASP A 135 8.06 14.69 15.55
CA ASP A 135 9.21 13.82 15.24
C ASP A 135 9.33 13.47 13.75
N SER A 136 8.32 13.81 12.95
CA SER A 136 8.26 13.48 11.52
C SER A 136 9.12 14.39 10.64
N GLY A 137 9.40 15.62 11.09
CA GLY A 137 10.00 16.66 10.25
C GLY A 137 9.05 17.31 9.25
N TYR A 138 7.75 16.96 9.28
CA TYR A 138 6.71 17.45 8.37
C TYR A 138 5.54 18.12 9.09
N SER A 139 5.81 18.79 10.22
CA SER A 139 4.76 19.37 11.08
C SER A 139 3.91 20.44 10.42
N THR A 140 4.40 21.06 9.36
CA THR A 140 3.69 22.08 8.58
C THR A 140 3.02 21.54 7.32
N ASP A 141 3.22 20.26 6.97
CA ASP A 141 2.58 19.65 5.80
C ASP A 141 1.11 19.29 6.13
N PRO A 142 0.13 19.80 5.38
CA PRO A 142 -1.29 19.57 5.67
C PRO A 142 -1.71 18.10 5.58
N THR A 143 -1.10 17.31 4.70
CA THR A 143 -1.41 15.88 4.57
C THR A 143 -0.87 15.12 5.77
N MET A 144 0.35 15.43 6.21
CA MET A 144 0.92 14.82 7.42
C MET A 144 0.10 15.17 8.66
N GLN A 145 -0.30 16.44 8.83
CA GLN A 145 -1.22 16.84 9.89
C GLN A 145 -2.49 15.98 9.90
N GLN A 146 -3.14 15.82 8.74
CA GLN A 146 -4.33 14.98 8.61
C GLN A 146 -4.07 13.51 8.95
N LEU A 147 -2.96 12.93 8.49
CA LEU A 147 -2.61 11.53 8.76
C LEU A 147 -2.43 11.26 10.27
N TYR A 148 -1.72 12.14 10.97
CA TYR A 148 -1.56 12.02 12.43
C TYR A 148 -2.90 12.21 13.16
N SER A 149 -3.73 13.16 12.77
CA SER A 149 -5.06 13.33 13.37
C SER A 149 -6.01 12.15 13.11
N ILE A 150 -5.86 11.44 11.99
CA ILE A 150 -6.59 10.19 11.74
C ILE A 150 -6.08 9.09 12.66
N ALA A 151 -4.77 8.93 12.78
CA ALA A 151 -4.15 7.90 13.61
C ALA A 151 -4.46 8.10 15.11
N GLU A 152 -4.44 9.34 15.59
CA GLU A 152 -4.79 9.70 16.96
C GLU A 152 -6.24 9.30 17.28
N ARG A 153 -7.20 9.68 16.42
CA ARG A 153 -8.61 9.31 16.59
C ARG A 153 -8.83 7.80 16.56
N ALA A 154 -8.15 7.10 15.65
CA ALA A 154 -8.24 5.64 15.57
C ALA A 154 -7.70 4.98 16.86
N PHE A 155 -6.61 5.49 17.43
CA PHE A 155 -6.04 4.96 18.66
C PHE A 155 -7.00 5.11 19.85
N VAL A 156 -7.63 6.28 20.00
CA VAL A 156 -8.63 6.55 21.04
C VAL A 156 -9.82 5.60 20.91
N SER A 157 -10.35 5.42 19.70
CA SER A 157 -11.53 4.56 19.47
C SER A 157 -11.30 3.06 19.73
N CYS A 158 -10.05 2.60 19.82
CA CYS A 158 -9.73 1.20 20.16
C CYS A 158 -9.68 0.94 21.67
N HIS A 159 -9.75 1.98 22.50
CA HIS A 159 -9.67 1.89 23.96
C HIS A 159 -11.00 2.25 24.66
N GLU A 160 -12.08 2.37 23.89
CA GLU A 160 -13.48 2.45 24.35
C GLU A 160 -14.18 1.10 24.10
#